data_AF-A0A832PWL6-F1
#
_entry.id   AF-A0A832PWL6-F1
#
_cell.length_a   1.000
_cell.length_b   1.000
_cell.length_c   1.000
_cell.angle_alpha   90.00
_cell.angle_beta   90.00
_cell.angle_gamma   90.00
#
_symmetry.space_group_name_H-M   'P 1'
#
loop_
_entity.id
_entity.type
_entity.pdbx_description
1 polymer ?
#
loop_
_entity_poly.entity_id
_entity_poly.type
_entity_poly.pdbx_seq_one_letter_code
_entity_poly.pdbx_strand_id
1 'polypeptide(L)' 'GYIYPVRFITIFAQPELNYIWSNITYNTGEKVTNNGIAPSLILGAGLKLGPTHVTLNYDLVQHNNSPHPKGFYLGISAFF' A
#
# COMPACT_ATOMS: atom_id res chain seq x y z
N GLY A 1 8.76 2.74 -8.83
CA GLY A 1 9.21 2.35 -10.20
C GLY A 1 9.47 0.86 -10.24
N TYR A 2 9.26 0.20 -11.39
CA TYR A 2 9.42 -1.26 -11.55
C TYR A 2 10.75 -1.60 -12.21
N ILE A 3 11.50 -2.51 -11.60
CA ILE A 3 12.73 -3.09 -12.15
C ILE A 3 12.45 -4.55 -12.47
N TYR A 4 12.86 -4.98 -13.66
CA TYR A 4 12.71 -6.35 -14.14
C TYR A 4 14.10 -6.99 -14.26
N PRO A 5 14.69 -7.47 -13.15
CA PRO A 5 16.03 -8.08 -13.19
C PRO A 5 16.07 -9.31 -14.10
N VAL A 6 14.92 -9.98 -14.30
CA VAL A 6 14.73 -11.09 -15.23
C VAL A 6 13.36 -10.92 -15.88
N ARG A 7 13.16 -11.41 -17.12
CA ARG A 7 11.92 -11.20 -17.91
C ARG A 7 10.61 -11.51 -17.16
N PHE A 8 10.66 -12.40 -16.18
CA PHE A 8 9.52 -12.88 -15.41
C PHE A 8 9.52 -12.42 -13.95
N ILE A 9 10.58 -11.77 -13.45
CA ILE A 9 10.64 -11.25 -12.07
C ILE A 9 10.46 -9.74 -12.11
N THR A 10 9.60 -9.25 -11.24
CA THR A 10 9.32 -7.83 -11.03
C THR A 10 9.68 -7.48 -9.60
N ILE A 11 10.46 -6.44 -9.41
CA ILE A 11 10.73 -5.85 -8.10
C ILE A 11 10.39 -4.38 -8.19
N PHE A 12 9.73 -3.84 -7.17
CA PHE A 12 9.40 -2.42 -7.14
C PHE A 12 9.41 -1.87 -5.72
N ALA A 13 9.68 -0.57 -5.67
CA ALA A 13 9.50 0.26 -4.50
C ALA A 13 8.55 1.39 -4.87
N GLN A 14 7.52 1.58 -4.05
CA GLN A 14 6.51 2.62 -4.19
C GLN A 14 6.41 3.40 -2.88
N PRO A 15 7.04 4.58 -2.80
CA PRO A 15 6.80 5.50 -1.69
C PRO A 15 5.41 6.12 -1.86
N GLU A 16 4.63 6.11 -0.78
CA GLU A 16 3.30 6.69 -0.71
C GLU A 16 3.22 7.66 0.46
N LEU A 17 2.45 8.73 0.28
CA LEU A 17 2.15 9.69 1.33
C LEU A 17 0.64 9.91 1.34
N ASN A 18 -0.03 9.35 2.34
CA ASN A 18 -1.48 9.42 2.44
C ASN A 18 -1.87 10.44 3.52
N TYR A 19 -2.77 11.37 3.20
CA TYR A 19 -3.36 12.26 4.20
C TYR A 19 -4.71 11.68 4.63
N ILE A 20 -4.87 11.44 5.93
CA ILE A 20 -6.08 10.83 6.48
C ILE A 20 -6.83 11.89 7.27
N TRP A 21 -8.12 11.99 6.97
CA TRP A 21 -9.06 12.81 7.71
C TRP A 21 -10.26 11.94 8.08
N SER A 22 -10.45 11.70 9.37
CA SER A 22 -11.63 10.97 9.89
C SER A 22 -12.38 11.85 10.88
N ASN A 23 -13.69 12.00 10.65
CA ASN A 23 -14.61 12.65 11.58
C ASN A 23 -15.54 11.57 12.16
N ILE A 24 -15.29 11.14 13.39
CA ILE A 24 -16.19 10.24 14.09
C ILE A 24 -17.14 11.10 14.93
N THR A 25 -18.44 11.02 14.63
CA THR A 25 -19.48 11.66 15.42
C THR A 25 -20.14 10.59 16.28
N TYR A 26 -19.96 10.67 17.60
CA TYR A 26 -20.64 9.77 18.53
C TYR A 26 -22.07 10.25 18.79
N ASN A 27 -22.99 9.32 19.08
CA ASN A 27 -24.40 9.62 19.38
C ASN A 27 -24.59 10.55 20.60
N THR A 28 -23.52 10.80 21.37
CA THR A 28 -23.45 11.75 22.49
C THR A 28 -23.17 13.20 22.05
N GLY A 29 -22.96 13.46 20.76
CA GLY A 29 -22.67 14.79 20.21
C GLY A 29 -21.19 15.16 20.17
N GLU A 30 -20.30 14.33 20.72
CA GLU A 30 -18.85 14.52 20.64
C GLU A 30 -18.33 14.19 19.23
N LYS A 31 -17.57 15.13 18.66
CA LYS A 31 -16.87 14.97 17.38
C LYS A 31 -15.39 14.76 17.67
N VAL A 32 -14.90 13.55 17.38
CA VAL A 32 -13.47 13.27 17.42
C VAL A 32 -12.95 13.36 15.99
N THR A 33 -12.12 14.38 15.76
CA THR A 33 -11.44 14.62 14.49
C THR A 33 -10.04 14.01 14.58
N ASN A 34 -9.77 12.98 13.79
CA ASN A 34 -8.44 12.36 13.70
C ASN A 34 -7.83 12.67 12.34
N ASN A 35 -6.83 13.56 12.33
CA ASN A 35 -6.15 14.02 11.12
C ASN A 35 -4.66 13.73 11.24
N GLY A 36 -4.08 13.15 10.19
CA GLY A 36 -2.66 12.83 10.19
C GLY A 36 -2.12 12.47 8.82
N ILE A 37 -0.82 12.70 8.66
CA ILE A 37 -0.06 12.24 7.50
C ILE A 37 0.41 10.82 7.81
N ALA A 38 0.04 9.86 6.97
CA ALA A 38 0.48 8.49 7.02
C ALA A 38 1.44 8.22 5.83
N PRO A 39 2.77 8.37 6.03
CA PRO A 39 3.73 7.88 5.06
C PRO A 39 3.71 6.36 5.04
N SER A 40 3.79 5.77 3.84
CA SER A 40 3.94 4.33 3.63
C SER A 40 4.99 4.07 2.55
N LEU A 41 5.70 2.95 2.66
CA LEU A 41 6.71 2.57 1.66
C LEU A 41 6.50 1.11 1.32
N ILE A 42 5.89 0.88 0.18
CA ILE A 42 5.58 -0.46 -0.29
C ILE A 42 6.80 -0.99 -1.06
N LEU A 43 7.32 -2.13 -0.61
CA LEU A 43 8.20 -2.96 -1.40
C LEU A 43 7.41 -4.15 -1.93
N GLY A 44 7.52 -4.41 -3.22
CA GLY A 44 6.88 -5.56 -3.84
C GLY A 44 7.83 -6.33 -4.71
N ALA A 45 7.70 -7.65 -4.68
CA ALA A 45 8.37 -8.56 -5.61
C ALA A 45 7.36 -9.57 -6.14
N GLY A 46 7.41 -9.86 -7.43
CA GLY A 46 6.39 -10.64 -8.09
C GLY A 46 6.83 -11.29 -9.37
N LEU A 47 5.93 -12.09 -9.93
CA LEU A 47 6.11 -12.76 -11.20
C LEU A 47 5.23 -12.10 -12.26
N LYS A 48 5.83 -11.83 -13.42
CA LYS A 48 5.14 -11.36 -14.61
C LYS A 48 4.67 -12.55 -15.45
N LEU A 49 3.36 -12.64 -15.64
CA LEU A 49 2.64 -13.64 -16.43
C LEU A 49 1.94 -12.93 -17.59
N GLY A 50 2.70 -12.60 -18.64
CA GLY A 50 2.17 -11.86 -19.80
C GLY A 50 1.78 -10.41 -19.44
N PRO A 51 0.50 -10.00 -19.60
CA PRO A 51 0.01 -8.67 -19.20
C PRO A 51 -0.27 -8.56 -17.68
N THR A 52 -0.32 -9.68 -16.97
CA THR A 52 -0.67 -9.73 -15.55
C THR A 52 0.57 -9.94 -14.69
N HIS A 53 0.61 -9.32 -13.51
CA HIS A 53 1.67 -9.46 -12.52
C HIS A 53 1.05 -9.94 -11.21
N VAL A 54 1.64 -10.99 -10.64
CA VAL A 54 1.31 -11.46 -9.30
C VAL A 54 2.43 -11.01 -8.38
N THR A 55 2.13 -10.14 -7.43
CA THR A 55 3.12 -9.48 -6.56
C THR A 55 2.87 -9.84 -5.10
N LEU A 56 3.95 -10.09 -4.37
CA LEU A 56 3.97 -10.13 -2.92
C LEU A 56 4.53 -8.79 -2.44
N ASN A 57 3.73 -8.07 -1.67
CA ASN A 57 4.00 -6.72 -1.24
C ASN A 57 4.12 -6.65 0.28
N TYR A 58 4.94 -5.72 0.75
CA TYR A 58 5.20 -5.48 2.15
C TYR A 58 5.35 -3.98 2.37
N ASP A 59 4.59 -3.43 3.32
CA ASP A 59 4.74 -2.04 3.75
C ASP A 59 5.85 -1.94 4.80
N LEU A 60 7.00 -1.35 4.43
CA LEU A 60 8.15 -1.14 5.31
C LEU A 60 7.90 -0.05 6.35
N VAL A 61 7.16 0.99 5.98
CA VAL A 61 6.94 2.17 6.82
C VAL A 61 5.50 2.13 7.29
N GLN A 62 5.25 1.15 8.16
CA GLN A 62 3.93 0.86 8.67
C GLN A 62 3.55 1.86 9.77
N HIS A 63 2.94 2.98 9.38
CA HIS A 63 2.37 3.93 10.33
C HIS A 63 1.08 3.35 10.95
N ASN A 64 0.78 3.67 12.21
CA ASN A 64 -0.43 3.16 12.90
C ASN A 64 -1.75 3.57 12.22
N ASN A 65 -1.73 4.63 11.41
CA ASN A 65 -2.86 5.05 10.58
C ASN A 65 -2.72 4.61 9.10
N SER A 66 -1.71 3.84 8.70
CA SER A 66 -1.57 3.40 7.30
C SER A 66 -2.80 2.57 6.87
N PRO A 67 -3.40 2.84 5.71
CA PRO A 67 -4.55 2.08 5.20
C PRO A 67 -4.18 0.65 4.76
N HIS A 68 -2.89 0.30 4.77
CA HIS A 68 -2.40 -1.01 4.37
C HIS A 68 -2.38 -2.00 5.53
N PRO A 69 -2.77 -3.28 5.29
CA PRO A 69 -2.76 -4.31 6.32
C PRO A 69 -1.36 -4.57 6.85
N LYS A 70 -1.26 -4.93 8.14
CA LYS A 70 0.01 -5.26 8.76
C LYS A 70 0.59 -6.55 8.17
N GLY A 71 1.76 -6.45 7.54
CA GLY A 71 2.55 -7.59 7.07
C GLY A 71 2.60 -7.73 5.56
N PHE A 72 2.75 -8.98 5.08
CA PHE A 72 2.78 -9.30 3.66
C PHE A 72 1.37 -9.41 3.09
N TYR A 73 1.16 -8.84 1.91
CA TYR A 73 -0.09 -8.96 1.18
C TYR A 73 0.16 -9.30 -0.29
N LEU A 74 -0.78 -10.03 -0.89
CA LEU A 74 -0.73 -10.38 -2.30
C LEU A 74 -1.43 -9.29 -3.12
N GLY A 75 -0.77 -8.83 -4.17
CA GLY A 75 -1.31 -7.95 -5.19
C GLY A 75 -1.43 -8.68 -6.52
N ILE A 76 -2.52 -8.41 -7.25
CA ILE A 76 -2.65 -8.81 -8.65
C ILE A 76 -2.80 -7.52 -9.45
N SER A 77 -1.91 -7.30 -10.41
CA SER A 77 -1.89 -6.10 -11.24
C SER A 77 -1.91 -6.50 -12.71
N ALA A 78 -2.99 -6.17 -13.41
CA ALA A 78 -3.09 -6.34 -14.86
C ALA A 78 -2.84 -5.00 -15.55
N PHE A 79 -1.94 -4.97 -16.53
CA PHE A 79 -1.74 -3.82 -17.40
C PHE A 79 -2.38 -4.15 -18.75
N PHE A 80 -3.30 -3.30 -19.20
CA PHE A 80 -4.00 -3.36 -20.48
C PHE A 80 -3.60 -2.18 -21.36
#